data_AF-A0A536I3Q8-F1
#
_entry.id   AF-A0A536I3Q8-F1
#
_cell.length_a   1.000
_cell.length_b   1.000
_cell.length_c   1.000
_cell.angle_alpha   90.00
_cell.angle_beta   90.00
_cell.angle_gamma   90.00
#
_symmetry.space_group_name_H-M   'P 1'
#
loop_
_entity.id
_entity.type
_entity.pdbx_description
1 polymer ?
#
loop_
_entity_poly.entity_id
_entity_poly.type
_entity_poly.pdbx_seq_one_letter_code
_entity_poly.pdbx_strand_id
1 'polypeptide(L)'
;MAGIELPVRAIRQQIYGAFNLVVHLGRMPDGSRRVLSIAELTGFDDQTIALQDLFVSESAAGNGARGWTRLRPTGIRPRIVDKIHRLDAAGAELDRIYPKNAAASPISGRRTVVAETPGSVPGRDRRQGS
;
A
#
# COMPACT_ATOMS: atom_id res chain seq x y z
N MET A 1 -38.77 -13.84 -22.54
CA MET A 1 -38.09 -14.00 -21.24
C MET A 1 -37.57 -12.62 -20.85
N ALA A 2 -38.18 -11.98 -19.84
CA ALA A 2 -37.78 -10.66 -19.40
C ALA A 2 -36.39 -10.76 -18.75
N GLY A 3 -35.42 -9.99 -19.26
CA GLY A 3 -34.07 -9.94 -18.74
C GLY A 3 -34.13 -9.47 -17.28
N ILE A 4 -33.72 -10.34 -16.36
CA ILE A 4 -33.53 -9.95 -14.97
C ILE A 4 -32.36 -8.97 -14.98
N GLU A 5 -32.68 -7.69 -14.87
CA GLU A 5 -31.70 -6.66 -14.58
C GLU A 5 -31.18 -6.99 -13.17
N LEU A 6 -30.00 -7.62 -13.10
CA LEU A 6 -29.34 -7.89 -11.83
C LEU A 6 -29.14 -6.53 -11.15
N PRO A 7 -29.75 -6.29 -9.98
CA PRO A 7 -29.59 -5.02 -9.29
C PRO A 7 -28.10 -4.75 -9.11
N VAL A 8 -27.66 -3.51 -9.36
CA VAL A 8 -26.24 -3.12 -9.21
C VAL A 8 -25.67 -3.57 -7.86
N ARG A 9 -26.51 -3.57 -6.83
CA ARG A 9 -26.23 -4.15 -5.50
C ARG A 9 -25.78 -5.60 -5.54
N ALA A 10 -26.54 -6.46 -6.21
CA ALA A 10 -26.26 -7.89 -6.28
C ALA A 10 -24.92 -8.14 -6.98
N ILE A 11 -24.63 -7.38 -8.04
CA ILE A 11 -23.34 -7.45 -8.74
C ILE A 11 -22.19 -7.04 -7.82
N ARG A 12 -22.31 -5.90 -7.11
CA ARG A 12 -21.26 -5.44 -6.17
C ARG A 12 -21.05 -6.40 -5.01
N GLN A 13 -22.11 -7.01 -4.50
CA GLN A 13 -22.02 -8.02 -3.46
C GLN A 13 -21.34 -9.30 -3.97
N GLN A 14 -21.61 -9.73 -5.21
CA GLN A 14 -20.89 -10.85 -5.84
C GLN A 14 -19.40 -10.53 -6.02
N ILE A 15 -19.05 -9.32 -6.47
CA ILE A 15 -17.66 -8.86 -6.59
C ILE A 15 -16.97 -8.92 -5.22
N TYR A 16 -17.60 -8.37 -4.17
CA TYR A 16 -17.03 -8.39 -2.83
C TYR A 16 -16.75 -9.82 -2.32
N GLY A 17 -17.66 -10.77 -2.56
CA GLY A 17 -17.48 -12.16 -2.17
C GLY A 17 -16.48 -12.95 -3.02
N ALA A 18 -16.23 -12.50 -4.26
CA ALA A 18 -15.38 -13.21 -5.22
C ALA A 18 -13.90 -12.82 -5.14
N PHE A 19 -13.59 -11.59 -4.75
CA PHE A 19 -12.20 -11.08 -4.76
C PHE A 19 -11.65 -10.88 -3.35
N ASN A 20 -10.41 -11.32 -3.13
CA ASN A 20 -9.71 -11.05 -1.88
C ASN A 20 -8.75 -9.85 -1.98
N LEU A 21 -8.12 -9.65 -3.14
CA LEU A 21 -7.11 -8.62 -3.36
C LEU A 21 -7.36 -7.87 -4.67
N VAL A 22 -6.96 -6.60 -4.70
CA VAL A 22 -6.88 -5.76 -5.90
C VAL A 22 -5.43 -5.29 -6.08
N VAL A 23 -4.90 -5.46 -7.28
CA VAL A 23 -3.58 -4.96 -7.67
C VAL A 23 -3.78 -3.81 -8.64
N HIS A 24 -3.45 -2.59 -8.21
CA HIS A 24 -3.57 -1.42 -9.08
C HIS A 24 -2.27 -1.23 -9.88
N LEU A 25 -2.39 -1.23 -11.21
CA LEU A 25 -1.28 -1.02 -12.14
C LEU A 25 -1.36 0.38 -12.76
N GLY A 26 -0.24 1.08 -12.81
CA GLY A 26 -0.11 2.38 -13.47
C GLY A 26 0.92 2.35 -14.59
N ARG A 27 0.73 3.22 -15.59
CA ARG A 27 1.74 3.47 -16.63
C ARG A 27 2.66 4.61 -16.17
N MET A 28 3.95 4.32 -16.13
CA MET A 28 4.99 5.27 -15.73
C MET A 28 5.41 6.17 -16.91
N PRO A 29 6.09 7.30 -16.66
CA PRO A 29 6.58 8.20 -17.72
C PRO A 29 7.57 7.54 -18.68
N ASP A 30 8.28 6.49 -18.24
CA ASP A 30 9.17 5.67 -19.07
C ASP A 30 8.40 4.66 -19.95
N GLY A 31 7.07 4.66 -19.89
CA GLY A 31 6.19 3.75 -20.61
C GLY A 31 6.02 2.36 -19.99
N SER A 32 6.75 2.06 -18.91
CA SER A 32 6.61 0.78 -18.18
C SER A 32 5.28 0.73 -17.40
N ARG A 33 4.73 -0.48 -17.23
CA ARG A 33 3.60 -0.72 -16.31
C ARG A 33 4.16 -1.19 -14.97
N ARG A 34 3.73 -0.56 -13.88
CA ARG A 34 4.19 -0.90 -12.52
C ARG A 34 3.01 -0.99 -11.56
N VAL A 35 3.18 -1.82 -10.53
CA VAL A 35 2.22 -1.89 -9.42
C VAL A 35 2.33 -0.59 -8.62
N LEU A 36 1.21 0.11 -8.45
CA LEU A 36 1.13 1.32 -7.63
C LEU A 36 0.62 1.00 -6.22
N SER A 37 -0.31 0.06 -6.09
CA SER A 37 -0.75 -0.42 -4.79
C SER A 37 -1.29 -1.84 -4.87
N ILE A 38 -1.29 -2.51 -3.73
CA ILE A 38 -1.98 -3.78 -3.51
C ILE A 38 -2.89 -3.57 -2.31
N ALA A 39 -4.19 -3.79 -2.49
CA ALA A 39 -5.20 -3.58 -1.48
C ALA A 39 -6.02 -4.84 -1.22
N GLU A 40 -6.50 -5.01 0.01
CA GLU A 40 -7.46 -6.03 0.39
C GLU A 40 -8.87 -5.44 0.47
N LEU A 41 -9.87 -6.20 0.02
CA LEU A 41 -11.27 -5.85 0.23
C LEU A 41 -11.60 -6.06 1.71
N THR A 42 -11.95 -4.98 2.41
CA THR A 42 -12.17 -5.01 3.86
C THR A 42 -13.65 -5.10 4.24
N GLY A 43 -14.53 -4.47 3.48
CA GLY A 43 -15.96 -4.40 3.77
C GLY A 43 -16.80 -4.08 2.56
N PHE A 44 -18.11 -4.27 2.71
CA PHE A 44 -19.12 -3.82 1.77
C PHE A 44 -20.26 -3.19 2.58
N ASP A 45 -20.39 -1.87 2.49
CA ASP A 45 -21.43 -1.10 3.19
C ASP A 45 -22.00 -0.04 2.25
N ASP A 46 -23.29 0.25 2.38
CA ASP A 46 -24.03 1.20 1.54
C ASP A 46 -23.65 1.16 0.04
N GLN A 47 -23.65 -0.05 -0.54
CA GLN A 47 -23.28 -0.28 -1.94
C GLN A 47 -21.82 0.03 -2.30
N THR A 48 -20.95 0.31 -1.33
CA THR A 48 -19.55 0.69 -1.53
C THR A 48 -18.61 -0.40 -1.02
N ILE A 49 -17.63 -0.78 -1.83
CA ILE A 49 -16.58 -1.72 -1.42
C ILE A 49 -15.46 -0.92 -0.77
N ALA A 50 -15.15 -1.24 0.48
CA ALA A 50 -14.01 -0.68 1.19
C ALA A 50 -12.74 -1.47 0.84
N LEU A 51 -11.66 -0.73 0.57
CA LEU A 51 -10.34 -1.25 0.29
C LEU A 51 -9.36 -0.77 1.37
N GLN A 52 -8.39 -1.60 1.71
CA GLN A 52 -7.28 -1.24 2.59
C GLN A 52 -5.96 -1.57 1.91
N ASP A 53 -5.12 -0.57 1.73
CA ASP A 53 -3.81 -0.76 1.13
C ASP A 53 -2.89 -1.57 2.04
N LEU A 54 -2.32 -2.63 1.48
CA LEU A 54 -1.33 -3.48 2.11
C LEU A 54 0.09 -3.10 1.67
N PHE A 55 0.21 -2.65 0.42
CA PHE A 55 1.46 -2.18 -0.17
C PHE A 55 1.21 -0.94 -1.01
N VAL A 56 2.10 0.04 -0.89
CA VAL A 56 2.07 1.27 -1.69
C VAL A 56 3.41 1.45 -2.38
N SER A 57 3.37 1.83 -3.65
CA SER A 57 4.53 2.13 -4.47
C SER A 57 5.14 3.47 -4.07
N GLU A 58 6.42 3.46 -3.74
CA GLU A 58 7.21 4.65 -3.50
C GLU A 58 8.27 4.81 -4.59
N SER A 59 8.51 6.06 -5.01
CA SER A 59 9.65 6.38 -5.86
C SER A 59 10.93 6.09 -5.09
N ALA A 60 11.84 5.32 -5.68
CA ALA A 60 13.15 5.09 -5.08
C ALA A 60 13.92 6.42 -5.09
N ALA A 61 13.87 7.16 -3.97
CA ALA A 61 14.60 8.40 -3.82
C ALA A 61 16.10 8.06 -3.70
N GLY A 62 16.86 8.32 -4.76
CA GLY A 62 18.30 8.11 -4.80
C GLY A 62 18.78 7.72 -6.19
N ASN A 63 19.34 8.70 -6.90
CA ASN A 63 20.07 8.57 -8.17
C ASN A 63 19.26 8.12 -9.40
N GLY A 64 18.56 9.09 -10.01
CA GLY A 64 18.56 9.28 -11.47
C GLY A 64 17.80 8.30 -12.36
N ALA A 65 17.39 7.13 -11.89
CA ALA A 65 16.64 6.18 -12.71
C ALA A 65 15.14 6.52 -12.71
N ARG A 66 14.76 7.52 -13.54
CA ARG A 66 13.38 7.86 -13.88
C ARG A 66 12.56 6.59 -14.09
N GLY A 67 11.62 6.31 -13.18
CA GLY A 67 10.65 5.22 -13.33
C GLY A 67 10.72 4.13 -12.26
N TRP A 68 11.78 4.04 -11.44
CA TRP A 68 11.88 2.97 -10.45
C TRP A 68 10.97 3.17 -9.23
N THR A 69 10.06 2.21 -9.02
CA THR A 69 9.18 2.15 -7.85
C THR A 69 9.41 0.87 -7.04
N ARG A 70 9.39 1.00 -5.71
CA ARG A 70 9.42 -0.13 -4.77
C ARG A 70 8.09 -0.18 -4.03
N LEU A 71 7.52 -1.38 -3.87
CA LEU A 71 6.36 -1.59 -3.02
C LEU A 71 6.80 -1.61 -1.55
N ARG A 72 6.30 -0.66 -0.77
CA ARG A 72 6.48 -0.60 0.69
C ARG A 72 5.25 -1.20 1.37
N PRO A 73 5.41 -2.14 2.32
CA PRO A 73 4.29 -2.60 3.13
C PRO A 73 3.76 -1.46 4.01
N THR A 74 2.44 -1.38 4.16
CA THR A 74 1.79 -0.41 5.06
C THR A 74 1.92 -0.80 6.53
N GLY A 75 2.28 -2.07 6.80
CA GLY A 75 2.41 -2.65 8.12
C GLY A 75 1.11 -3.19 8.68
N ILE A 76 0.00 -3.05 7.95
CA ILE A 76 -1.28 -3.65 8.29
C ILE A 76 -1.21 -5.14 7.98
N ARG A 77 -1.59 -5.99 8.95
CA ARG A 77 -1.70 -7.44 8.71
C ARG A 77 -2.96 -7.73 7.88
N PRO A 78 -2.85 -8.28 6.66
CA PRO A 78 -4.00 -8.65 5.85
C PRO A 78 -4.77 -9.83 6.43
N ARG A 79 -6.09 -9.87 6.27
CA ARG A 79 -6.94 -11.00 6.73
C ARG A 79 -6.72 -12.23 5.86
N ILE A 80 -6.44 -12.04 4.57
CA ILE A 80 -6.14 -13.14 3.64
C ILE A 80 -4.91 -13.96 4.04
N VAL A 81 -3.98 -13.42 4.84
CA VAL A 81 -2.75 -14.12 5.24
C VAL A 81 -3.05 -15.45 5.93
N ASP A 82 -4.08 -15.51 6.78
CA ASP A 82 -4.43 -16.76 7.48
C ASP A 82 -4.95 -17.82 6.50
N LYS A 83 -5.66 -17.40 5.44
CA LYS A 83 -6.10 -18.28 4.35
C LYS A 83 -4.90 -18.77 3.53
N ILE A 84 -3.93 -17.90 3.22
CA ILE A 84 -2.71 -18.26 2.49
C ILE A 84 -1.90 -19.30 3.27
N HIS A 85 -1.73 -19.11 4.58
CA HIS A 85 -1.04 -20.06 5.46
C HIS A 85 -1.75 -21.40 5.55
N ARG A 86 -3.09 -21.40 5.62
CA ARG A 86 -3.88 -22.63 5.65
C ARG A 86 -3.73 -23.44 4.35
N LEU A 87 -3.58 -22.77 3.22
CA LEU A 87 -3.41 -23.39 1.91
C LEU A 87 -1.96 -23.78 1.59
N ASP A 88 -1.04 -23.57 2.54
CA ASP A 88 0.42 -23.76 2.35
C ASP A 88 0.96 -23.03 1.11
N ALA A 89 0.35 -21.89 0.79
CA ALA A 89 0.69 -21.08 -0.37
C ALA A 89 1.62 -19.90 -0.02
N ALA A 90 2.08 -19.82 1.24
CA ALA A 90 2.97 -18.77 1.70
C ALA A 90 4.40 -19.04 1.24
N GLY A 91 4.98 -18.08 0.51
CA GLY A 91 6.42 -18.07 0.23
C GLY A 91 7.22 -17.46 1.38
N ALA A 92 8.53 -17.72 1.42
CA ALA A 92 9.42 -17.28 2.50
C ALA A 92 9.41 -15.75 2.74
N GLU A 93 9.26 -14.94 1.69
CA GLU A 93 9.16 -13.48 1.85
C GLU A 93 7.86 -13.02 2.52
N LEU A 94 6.75 -13.73 2.25
CA LEU A 94 5.48 -13.43 2.90
C LEU A 94 5.53 -13.81 4.38
N ASP A 95 6.14 -14.94 4.72
CA ASP A 95 6.35 -15.37 6.12
C ASP A 95 7.18 -14.36 6.91
N ARG A 96 8.20 -13.76 6.29
CA ARG A 96 9.04 -12.73 6.94
C ARG A 96 8.26 -11.47 7.29
N ILE A 97 7.35 -11.04 6.41
CA ILE A 97 6.56 -9.83 6.61
C ILE A 97 5.33 -10.12 7.49
N TYR A 98 4.66 -11.26 7.29
CA TYR A 98 3.42 -11.64 7.99
C TYR A 98 3.50 -13.08 8.54
N PRO A 99 4.26 -13.30 9.63
CA PRO A 99 4.45 -14.62 10.20
C PRO A 99 3.14 -15.18 10.79
N LYS A 100 3.02 -16.52 10.83
CA LYS A 100 1.79 -17.24 11.23
C LYS A 100 1.19 -16.80 12.58
N ASN A 101 2.02 -16.44 13.56
CA ASN A 101 1.60 -16.18 14.95
C ASN A 101 1.83 -14.74 15.45
N ALA A 102 2.13 -13.77 14.58
CA ALA A 102 2.22 -12.38 15.04
C ALA A 102 0.81 -11.80 15.23
N ALA A 103 0.52 -11.31 16.44
CA ALA A 103 -0.62 -10.41 16.66
C ALA A 103 -0.56 -9.27 15.64
N ALA A 104 -1.72 -8.71 15.25
CA ALA A 104 -1.82 -7.59 14.31
C ALA A 104 -1.14 -6.33 14.88
N SER A 105 0.19 -6.31 14.84
CA SER A 105 1.00 -5.14 15.18
C SER A 105 1.34 -4.42 13.89
N PRO A 106 1.16 -3.09 13.83
CA PRO A 106 1.68 -2.32 12.72
C PRO A 106 3.20 -2.57 12.64
N ILE A 107 3.68 -3.06 11.49
CA ILE A 107 5.10 -3.21 11.22
C ILE A 107 5.68 -1.79 11.07
N SER A 108 5.94 -1.15 12.20
CA SER A 108 6.62 0.14 12.28
C SER A 108 8.11 -0.09 12.07
N GLY A 109 8.49 -0.29 10.81
CA GLY A 109 9.87 -0.18 10.36
C GLY A 109 10.27 1.29 10.23
N ARG A 110 10.23 2.04 11.34
CA ARG A 110 10.77 3.40 11.37
C ARG A 110 12.29 3.30 11.26
N ARG A 111 12.80 3.63 10.07
CA ARG A 111 14.04 4.37 9.94
C ARG A 111 13.73 5.64 9.16
N THR A 112 13.06 6.58 9.84
CA THR A 112 13.07 7.99 9.41
C THR A 112 14.53 8.42 9.45
N VAL A 113 15.18 8.40 8.29
CA VAL A 113 16.37 9.23 8.09
C VAL A 113 15.83 10.65 8.12
N VAL A 114 16.03 11.33 9.25
CA VAL A 114 15.87 12.77 9.31
C VAL A 114 16.86 13.31 8.28
N ALA A 115 16.35 13.87 7.18
CA ALA A 115 17.16 14.68 6.32
C ALA A 115 17.60 15.88 7.17
N GLU A 116 18.83 15.85 7.67
CA GLU A 116 19.51 17.05 8.15
C GLU A 116 19.56 18.01 6.96
N THR A 117 18.74 19.04 6.99
CA THR A 117 18.84 20.17 6.07
C THR A 117 20.17 20.87 6.34
N PRO A 118 21.16 20.85 5.42
CA PRO A 118 22.34 21.68 5.58
C PRO A 118 21.98 23.08 5.06
N GLY A 119 21.67 24.01 5.95
CA GLY A 119 21.44 25.38 5.52
C GLY A 119 20.63 26.27 6.44
N SER A 120 20.93 26.33 7.73
CA SER A 120 20.65 27.54 8.50
C SER A 120 21.81 28.51 8.33
N VAL A 121 21.63 29.52 7.48
CA VAL A 121 22.52 30.69 7.44
C VAL A 121 22.40 31.41 8.78
N PRO A 122 23.48 31.64 9.54
CA PRO A 122 23.39 32.36 10.80
C PRO A 122 23.00 33.81 10.52
N GLY A 123 21.94 34.25 11.19
CA GLY A 123 21.43 35.61 11.13
C GLY A 123 22.53 36.61 11.51
N ARG A 124 22.81 37.54 10.58
CA ARG A 124 23.69 38.68 10.85
C ARG A 124 22.98 39.58 11.86
N ASP A 125 23.52 39.58 13.07
CA ASP A 125 23.13 40.45 14.16
C ASP A 125 23.27 41.92 13.72
N ARG A 126 22.13 42.62 13.64
CA ARG A 126 22.07 44.07 13.55
C ARG A 126 21.90 44.59 14.97
N ARG A 127 22.98 45.05 15.59
CA ARG A 127 23.06 46.27 16.43
C ARG A 127 24.42 46.34 17.16
N GLN A 128 24.79 47.60 17.47
CA GLN A 128 25.97 48.10 18.21
C GLN A 128 27.19 48.34 17.31
N GLY A 129 27.75 49.55 17.16
CA GLY A 129 27.49 50.85 17.77
C GLY A 129 28.70 51.75 17.51
N SER A 130 28.49 52.98 17.05
CA SER A 130 29.16 54.24 17.42
C SER A 130 28.84 55.32 16.39
#